data_AF-A0A259S7T8-F1
#
_entry.id   AF-A0A259S7T8-F1
#
_cell.length_a   1.000
_cell.length_b   1.000
_cell.length_c   1.000
_cell.angle_alpha   90.00
_cell.angle_beta   90.00
_cell.angle_gamma   90.00
#
_symmetry.space_group_name_H-M   'P 1'
#
loop_
_entity.id
_entity.type
_entity.pdbx_description
1 polymer ?
#
loop_
_entity_poly.entity_id
_entity_poly.type
_entity_poly.pdbx_seq_one_letter_code
_entity_poly.pdbx_strand_id
1 'polypeptide(L)'
;EVQQGGQAIASYRYDYQGLRRQKITAEGTTDFTYDTSGHLISQQTKGGQDNGQRDYLWTDTAPIARIDSPIGQAKVHKDWLPQALMGFLHHHEGKEHDRAARLYYFHTDAMGTPRLATDAKQQVVWRWNEDAFGAKVSTDQEQHGHRNHDRDHGRSHDIEVNLRYPGQYYDAETGLFYNWNRY
;
A
#
# COMPACT_ATOMS: atom_id res chain seq x y z
N GLU A 1 -20.03 0.76 -7.96
CA GLU A 1 -19.50 -0.18 -8.96
C GLU A 1 -18.81 0.63 -10.03
N VAL A 2 -17.70 0.14 -10.57
CA VAL A 2 -16.93 0.78 -11.63
C VAL A 2 -17.03 -0.10 -12.86
N GLN A 3 -17.36 0.50 -13.99
CA GLN A 3 -17.58 -0.19 -15.26
C GLN A 3 -16.65 0.34 -16.35
N GLN A 4 -16.16 -0.55 -17.19
CA GLN A 4 -15.39 -0.23 -18.39
C GLN A 4 -15.99 -1.02 -19.55
N GLY A 5 -16.37 -0.33 -20.63
CA GLY A 5 -17.01 -0.97 -21.80
C GLY A 5 -18.32 -1.68 -21.48
N GLY A 6 -19.05 -1.26 -20.44
CA GLY A 6 -20.30 -1.91 -19.98
C GLY A 6 -20.10 -3.15 -19.11
N GLN A 7 -18.86 -3.52 -18.80
CA GLN A 7 -18.53 -4.60 -17.88
C GLN A 7 -18.08 -4.03 -16.53
N ALA A 8 -18.61 -4.58 -15.42
CA ALA A 8 -18.14 -4.26 -14.09
C ALA A 8 -16.72 -4.78 -13.86
N ILE A 9 -15.78 -3.88 -13.57
CA ILE A 9 -14.37 -4.20 -13.29
C ILE A 9 -14.06 -4.17 -11.78
N ALA A 10 -14.83 -3.41 -11.01
CA ALA A 10 -14.73 -3.38 -9.56
C ALA A 10 -16.07 -3.05 -8.86
N SER A 11 -16.27 -3.67 -7.70
CA SER A 11 -17.36 -3.38 -6.78
C SER A 11 -16.82 -3.07 -5.38
N TYR A 12 -17.46 -2.13 -4.69
CA TYR A 12 -17.00 -1.64 -3.39
C TYR A 12 -18.13 -1.74 -2.35
N ARG A 13 -17.76 -2.07 -1.11
CA ARG A 13 -18.65 -2.03 0.05
C ARG A 13 -18.09 -1.08 1.09
N TYR A 14 -18.98 -0.38 1.77
CA TYR A 14 -18.65 0.65 2.76
C TYR A 14 -19.36 0.34 4.08
N ASP A 15 -18.78 0.78 5.20
CA ASP A 15 -19.47 0.78 6.48
C ASP A 15 -20.38 2.01 6.64
N TYR A 16 -21.03 2.11 7.80
CA TYR A 16 -21.97 3.19 8.12
C TYR A 16 -21.29 4.58 8.22
N GLN A 17 -19.96 4.63 8.37
CA GLN A 17 -19.19 5.87 8.36
C GLN A 17 -18.71 6.24 6.97
N GLY A 18 -18.99 5.40 5.95
CA GLY A 18 -18.54 5.61 4.59
C GLY A 18 -17.12 5.12 4.31
N LEU A 19 -16.46 4.43 5.24
CA LEU A 19 -15.14 3.84 5.00
C LEU A 19 -15.26 2.56 4.16
N ARG A 20 -14.45 2.45 3.11
CA ARG A 20 -14.45 1.29 2.22
C ARG A 20 -14.02 0.04 2.97
N ARG A 21 -14.89 -0.94 3.18
CA ARG A 21 -14.56 -2.21 3.85
C ARG A 21 -14.09 -3.30 2.90
N GLN A 22 -14.52 -3.25 1.64
CA GLN A 22 -14.20 -4.29 0.67
C GLN A 22 -14.11 -3.73 -0.74
N LYS A 23 -13.12 -4.21 -1.51
CA LYS A 23 -13.02 -4.09 -2.97
C LYS A 23 -13.10 -5.49 -3.56
N ILE A 24 -13.90 -5.67 -4.60
CA ILE A 24 -14.07 -6.92 -5.33
C ILE A 24 -13.76 -6.64 -6.79
N THR A 25 -12.78 -7.34 -7.34
CA THR A 25 -12.42 -7.31 -8.76
C THR A 25 -12.56 -8.71 -9.34
N ALA A 26 -12.37 -8.86 -10.66
CA ALA A 26 -12.29 -10.19 -11.27
C ALA A 26 -11.09 -11.01 -10.76
N GLU A 27 -10.02 -10.35 -10.30
CA GLU A 27 -8.78 -11.01 -9.86
C GLU A 27 -8.82 -11.44 -8.39
N GLY A 28 -9.56 -10.71 -7.55
CA GLY A 28 -9.58 -10.98 -6.13
C GLY A 28 -10.45 -10.02 -5.32
N THR A 29 -10.50 -10.30 -4.01
CA THR A 29 -11.19 -9.47 -3.02
C THR A 29 -10.19 -8.92 -2.03
N THR A 30 -10.23 -7.61 -1.81
CA THR A 30 -9.43 -6.91 -0.79
C THR A 30 -10.33 -6.40 0.32
N ASP A 31 -10.11 -6.88 1.54
CA ASP A 31 -10.73 -6.36 2.75
C ASP A 31 -9.85 -5.26 3.37
N PHE A 32 -10.47 -4.19 3.84
CA PHE A 32 -9.79 -3.03 4.42
C PHE A 32 -10.18 -2.85 5.88
N THR A 33 -9.19 -2.54 6.72
CA THR A 33 -9.38 -2.24 8.15
C THR A 33 -8.77 -0.90 8.48
N TYR A 34 -9.52 -0.10 9.23
CA TYR A 34 -9.13 1.25 9.64
C TYR A 34 -9.02 1.34 11.16
N ASP A 35 -8.24 2.30 11.64
CA ASP A 35 -8.30 2.72 13.04
C ASP A 35 -9.51 3.66 13.29
N THR A 36 -9.67 4.13 14.52
CA THR A 36 -10.77 5.04 14.91
C THR A 36 -10.66 6.43 14.29
N SER A 37 -9.48 6.82 13.81
CA SER A 37 -9.22 8.09 13.15
C SER A 37 -9.43 8.01 11.63
N GLY A 38 -9.72 6.81 11.09
CA GLY A 38 -9.94 6.58 9.67
C GLY A 38 -8.65 6.29 8.89
N HIS A 39 -7.51 6.04 9.55
CA HIS A 39 -6.30 5.60 8.87
C HIS A 39 -6.40 4.14 8.45
N LEU A 40 -6.01 3.83 7.22
CA LEU A 40 -5.95 2.46 6.73
C LEU A 40 -4.79 1.71 7.41
N ILE A 41 -5.10 0.76 8.28
CA ILE A 41 -4.10 0.00 9.04
C ILE A 41 -3.86 -1.41 8.50
N SER A 42 -4.76 -1.95 7.68
CA SER A 42 -4.59 -3.28 7.08
C SER A 42 -5.38 -3.46 5.80
N GLN A 43 -4.77 -4.15 4.84
CA GLN A 43 -5.41 -4.70 3.66
C GLN A 43 -5.15 -6.20 3.59
N GLN A 44 -6.20 -6.97 3.35
CA GLN A 44 -6.08 -8.41 3.10
C GLN A 44 -6.66 -8.72 1.74
N THR A 45 -5.81 -9.11 0.79
CA THR A 45 -6.23 -9.46 -0.57
C THR A 45 -6.19 -10.97 -0.72
N LYS A 46 -7.32 -11.56 -1.15
CA LYS A 46 -7.43 -12.96 -1.54
C LYS A 46 -7.61 -13.03 -3.06
N GLY A 47 -6.72 -13.75 -3.73
CA GLY A 47 -6.66 -13.82 -5.20
C GLY A 47 -5.81 -12.72 -5.82
N GLY A 48 -5.53 -12.84 -7.12
CA GLY A 48 -4.72 -11.88 -7.87
C GLY A 48 -3.23 -11.91 -7.55
N GLN A 49 -2.47 -10.99 -8.15
CA GLN A 49 -1.03 -10.85 -7.93
C GLN A 49 -0.69 -10.31 -6.53
N ASP A 50 -1.63 -9.60 -5.89
CA ASP A 50 -1.46 -8.99 -4.57
C ASP A 50 -1.93 -9.90 -3.41
N ASN A 51 -2.12 -11.19 -3.65
CA ASN A 51 -2.60 -12.13 -2.64
C ASN A 51 -1.69 -12.12 -1.40
N GLY A 52 -2.21 -11.64 -0.27
CA GLY A 52 -1.39 -11.35 0.91
C GLY A 52 -2.12 -10.47 1.93
N GLN A 53 -1.40 -10.14 2.99
CA GLN A 53 -1.77 -9.12 3.96
C GLN A 53 -0.73 -8.01 3.98
N ARG A 54 -1.22 -6.77 4.00
CA ARG A 54 -0.43 -5.54 4.03
C ARG A 54 -0.89 -4.72 5.21
N ASP A 55 -0.04 -4.58 6.21
CA ASP A 55 -0.30 -3.79 7.40
C ASP A 55 0.46 -2.47 7.35
N TYR A 56 -0.16 -1.39 7.80
CA TYR A 56 0.42 -0.06 7.82
C TYR A 56 0.58 0.43 9.24
N LEU A 57 1.75 1.01 9.52
CA LEU A 57 2.05 1.64 10.79
C LEU A 57 1.98 3.15 10.61
N TRP A 58 1.24 3.78 11.50
CA TRP A 58 0.97 5.20 11.49
C TRP A 58 1.52 5.85 12.76
N THR A 59 2.04 7.06 12.61
CA THR A 59 1.97 8.07 13.68
C THR A 59 0.58 8.71 13.64
N ASP A 60 0.27 9.60 14.59
CA ASP A 60 -1.02 10.30 14.60
C ASP A 60 -1.37 11.01 13.27
N THR A 61 -0.36 11.36 12.45
CA THR A 61 -0.55 12.18 11.24
C THR A 61 0.05 11.59 9.97
N ALA A 62 0.96 10.63 10.05
CA ALA A 62 1.72 10.15 8.90
C ALA A 62 1.99 8.64 8.95
N PRO A 63 1.88 7.91 7.83
CA PRO A 63 2.28 6.52 7.77
C PRO A 63 3.81 6.44 7.75
N ILE A 64 4.38 5.56 8.58
CA ILE A 64 5.83 5.43 8.75
C ILE A 64 6.38 4.12 8.22
N ALA A 65 5.54 3.08 8.13
CA ALA A 65 5.97 1.80 7.61
C ALA A 65 4.82 0.98 7.06
N ARG A 66 5.20 -0.02 6.26
CA ARG A 66 4.33 -1.06 5.74
C ARG A 66 4.99 -2.42 5.91
N ILE A 67 4.20 -3.41 6.29
CA ILE A 67 4.60 -4.81 6.37
C ILE A 67 3.76 -5.61 5.40
N ASP A 68 4.40 -6.31 4.46
CA ASP A 68 3.75 -7.29 3.59
C ASP A 68 4.00 -8.70 4.10
N SER A 69 2.97 -9.53 4.11
CA SER A 69 3.07 -10.93 4.54
C SER A 69 2.14 -11.83 3.73
N PRO A 70 2.47 -13.14 3.60
CA PRO A 70 1.53 -14.11 3.08
C PRO A 70 0.27 -14.18 3.98
N ILE A 71 -0.88 -14.47 3.36
CA ILE A 71 -2.14 -14.60 4.09
C ILE A 71 -2.01 -15.63 5.22
N GLY A 72 -2.40 -15.25 6.44
CA GLY A 72 -2.48 -16.15 7.59
C GLY A 72 -1.15 -16.39 8.31
N GLN A 73 -0.07 -15.70 7.94
CA GLN A 73 1.26 -15.90 8.57
C GLN A 73 1.74 -14.73 9.44
N ALA A 74 1.32 -13.48 9.21
CA ALA A 74 1.64 -12.39 10.13
C ALA A 74 0.48 -12.12 11.09
N LYS A 75 0.67 -12.44 12.37
CA LYS A 75 -0.10 -11.83 13.46
C LYS A 75 0.67 -10.60 13.92
N VAL A 76 0.50 -9.46 13.23
CA VAL A 76 0.94 -8.18 13.81
C VAL A 76 0.05 -7.94 15.02
N HIS A 77 0.63 -8.01 16.21
CA HIS A 77 -0.09 -7.81 17.47
C HIS A 77 -0.51 -6.35 17.54
N LYS A 78 -1.76 -6.05 17.16
CA LYS A 78 -2.32 -4.70 17.06
C LYS A 78 -2.35 -3.93 18.39
N ASP A 79 -2.09 -4.60 19.51
CA ASP A 79 -2.31 -4.06 20.85
C ASP A 79 -1.07 -3.36 21.46
N TRP A 80 0.10 -3.36 20.80
CA TRP A 80 1.35 -2.81 21.36
C TRP A 80 2.23 -2.11 20.32
N LEU A 81 2.27 -0.78 20.32
CA LEU A 81 3.48 -0.04 19.92
C LEU A 81 3.64 1.20 20.82
N PRO A 82 4.52 1.11 21.84
CA PRO A 82 5.90 1.62 21.71
C PRO A 82 6.97 0.60 22.17
N GLN A 83 8.24 0.84 21.78
CA GLN A 83 9.46 0.03 22.00
C GLN A 83 9.57 -1.34 21.28
N ALA A 84 8.48 -1.94 20.79
CA ALA A 84 8.52 -3.26 20.14
C ALA A 84 8.98 -3.27 18.67
N LEU A 85 9.21 -2.11 18.05
CA LEU A 85 9.66 -2.06 16.65
C LEU A 85 11.07 -2.66 16.44
N MET A 86 11.88 -2.77 17.49
CA MET A 86 13.21 -3.38 17.42
C MET A 86 13.20 -4.91 17.62
N GLY A 87 12.13 -5.48 18.17
CA GLY A 87 12.04 -6.93 18.46
C GLY A 87 11.50 -7.77 17.31
N PHE A 88 10.77 -7.18 16.36
CA PHE A 88 10.29 -7.89 15.16
C PHE A 88 11.35 -8.00 14.05
N LEU A 89 12.56 -7.46 14.28
CA LEU A 89 13.68 -7.43 13.34
C LEU A 89 14.75 -8.49 13.61
N HIS A 90 14.46 -9.55 14.38
CA HIS A 90 15.39 -10.68 14.50
C HIS A 90 15.46 -11.44 13.16
N HIS A 91 16.35 -10.96 12.30
CA HIS A 91 17.19 -11.70 11.35
C HIS A 91 16.77 -13.17 11.20
N HIS A 92 15.86 -13.45 10.28
CA HIS A 92 15.70 -14.83 9.80
C HIS A 92 16.84 -15.10 8.81
N GLU A 93 18.03 -15.34 9.36
CA GLU A 93 19.15 -15.94 8.64
C GLU A 93 18.81 -17.41 8.38
N GLY A 94 18.03 -17.65 7.33
CA GLY A 94 17.59 -18.98 6.98
C GLY A 94 16.93 -18.97 5.62
N LYS A 95 17.20 -20.02 4.83
CA LYS A 95 16.81 -20.19 3.42
C LYS A 95 15.28 -20.35 3.20
N GLU A 96 14.45 -19.48 3.78
CA GLU A 96 13.02 -19.33 3.48
C GLU A 96 12.76 -17.96 2.84
N HIS A 97 13.48 -17.70 1.75
CA HIS A 97 13.63 -16.36 1.17
C HIS A 97 12.38 -15.83 0.44
N ASP A 98 11.27 -16.57 0.44
CA ASP A 98 10.07 -16.29 -0.37
C ASP A 98 8.77 -16.23 0.44
N ARG A 99 8.84 -16.37 1.77
CA ARG A 99 7.65 -16.41 2.66
C ARG A 99 7.75 -15.55 3.92
N ALA A 100 8.90 -14.91 4.17
CA ALA A 100 9.06 -14.00 5.28
C ALA A 100 8.33 -12.67 5.03
N ALA A 101 7.82 -12.08 6.10
CA ALA A 101 7.24 -10.74 6.03
C ALA A 101 8.30 -9.70 5.60
N ARG A 102 7.90 -8.75 4.75
CA ARG A 102 8.78 -7.70 4.21
C ARG A 102 8.40 -6.35 4.81
N LEU A 103 9.37 -5.66 5.39
CA LEU A 103 9.19 -4.33 5.99
C LEU A 103 9.71 -3.23 5.05
N TYR A 104 8.90 -2.20 4.87
CA TYR A 104 9.22 -1.00 4.12
C TYR A 104 8.99 0.23 4.99
N TYR A 105 9.90 1.19 4.91
CA TYR A 105 9.82 2.46 5.63
C TYR A 105 9.36 3.56 4.68
N PHE A 106 8.38 4.36 5.12
CA PHE A 106 7.92 5.51 4.36
C PHE A 106 8.62 6.78 4.82
N HIS A 107 8.97 7.61 3.84
CA HIS A 107 9.44 8.97 4.06
C HIS A 107 8.40 9.91 3.46
N THR A 108 7.79 10.69 4.34
CA THR A 108 6.68 11.57 3.99
C THR A 108 7.14 13.02 3.85
N ASP A 109 6.39 13.82 3.10
CA ASP A 109 6.53 15.28 3.18
C ASP A 109 5.91 15.85 4.47
N ALA A 110 5.94 17.18 4.61
CA ALA A 110 5.42 17.88 5.78
C ALA A 110 3.89 17.71 5.99
N MET A 111 3.16 17.20 4.98
CA MET A 111 1.73 16.94 5.05
C MET A 111 1.41 15.46 5.31
N GLY A 112 2.43 14.63 5.59
CA GLY A 112 2.24 13.20 5.84
C GLY A 112 2.05 12.37 4.58
N THR A 113 2.30 12.93 3.39
CA THR A 113 2.17 12.21 2.12
C THR A 113 3.42 11.37 1.85
N PRO A 114 3.33 10.04 1.65
CA PRO A 114 4.48 9.22 1.27
C PRO A 114 5.10 9.70 -0.05
N ARG A 115 6.40 10.04 -0.04
CA ARG A 115 7.16 10.43 -1.24
C ARG A 115 8.25 9.43 -1.61
N LEU A 116 8.70 8.63 -0.65
CA LEU A 116 9.73 7.61 -0.82
C LEU A 116 9.40 6.40 0.05
N ALA A 117 9.74 5.20 -0.43
CA ALA A 117 9.81 4.02 0.41
C ALA A 117 11.17 3.35 0.29
N THR A 118 11.71 2.88 1.41
CA THR A 118 12.97 2.15 1.47
C THR A 118 12.79 0.77 2.10
N ASP A 119 13.58 -0.21 1.65
CA ASP A 119 13.68 -1.52 2.30
C ASP A 119 14.53 -1.48 3.58
N ALA A 120 14.69 -2.64 4.23
CA ALA A 120 15.53 -2.79 5.43
C ALA A 120 17.03 -2.51 5.19
N LYS A 121 17.48 -2.50 3.94
CA LYS A 121 18.85 -2.15 3.53
C LYS A 121 18.98 -0.66 3.16
N GLN A 122 17.95 0.14 3.45
CA GLN A 122 17.86 1.56 3.10
C GLN A 122 17.88 1.84 1.59
N GLN A 123 17.61 0.83 0.76
CA GLN A 123 17.51 1.01 -0.68
C GLN A 123 16.14 1.54 -1.04
N VAL A 124 16.09 2.51 -1.94
CA VAL A 124 14.83 3.05 -2.46
C VAL A 124 14.15 1.99 -3.33
N VAL A 125 12.94 1.61 -2.93
CA VAL A 125 12.11 0.60 -3.64
C VAL A 125 10.85 1.20 -4.26
N TRP A 126 10.51 2.43 -3.87
CA TRP A 126 9.42 3.21 -4.46
C TRP A 126 9.65 4.70 -4.24
N ARG A 127 9.20 5.53 -5.19
CA ARG A 127 9.27 6.98 -5.10
C ARG A 127 8.10 7.61 -5.87
N TRP A 128 7.59 8.72 -5.36
CA TRP A 128 6.54 9.49 -6.01
C TRP A 128 7.01 10.91 -6.32
N ASN A 129 7.29 11.17 -7.60
CA ASN A 129 7.84 12.42 -8.12
C ASN A 129 6.75 13.29 -8.78
N GLU A 130 5.66 13.58 -8.08
CA GLU A 130 4.62 14.49 -8.57
C GLU A 130 4.79 15.90 -8.00
N ASP A 131 4.26 16.89 -8.71
CA ASP A 131 4.25 18.27 -8.27
C ASP A 131 3.35 18.51 -7.04
N ALA A 132 3.27 19.75 -6.57
CA ALA A 132 2.52 20.13 -5.38
C ALA A 132 1.00 19.86 -5.45
N PHE A 133 0.48 19.54 -6.64
CA PHE A 133 -0.94 19.29 -6.88
C PHE A 133 -1.23 17.84 -7.29
N GLY A 134 -0.23 16.96 -7.25
CA GLY A 134 -0.38 15.57 -7.70
C GLY A 134 -0.50 15.46 -9.22
N ALA A 135 0.03 16.44 -9.96
CA ALA A 135 0.25 16.29 -11.38
C ALA A 135 1.62 15.64 -11.61
N LYS A 136 1.62 14.60 -12.45
CA LYS A 136 2.80 13.86 -12.84
C LYS A 136 3.82 14.78 -13.52
N VAL A 137 5.01 14.89 -12.94
CA VAL A 137 6.14 15.45 -13.68
C VAL A 137 6.53 14.42 -14.73
N SER A 138 6.26 14.73 -15.99
CA SER A 138 6.58 13.85 -17.11
C SER A 138 8.09 13.63 -17.20
N THR A 139 8.55 12.51 -16.66
CA THR A 139 9.82 11.89 -17.03
C THR A 139 9.48 10.49 -17.49
N ASP A 140 9.28 10.30 -18.79
CA ASP A 140 9.37 9.09 -19.64
C ASP A 140 9.15 7.68 -19.04
N GLN A 141 8.40 7.56 -17.94
CA GLN A 141 8.31 6.34 -17.13
C GLN A 141 6.85 6.03 -16.74
N GLU A 142 5.90 6.49 -17.55
CA GLU A 142 4.48 6.56 -17.15
C GLU A 142 3.47 6.01 -18.16
N GLN A 143 3.75 4.83 -18.70
CA GLN A 143 2.66 3.89 -18.90
C GLN A 143 3.04 2.64 -18.15
N HIS A 144 2.14 2.21 -17.28
CA HIS A 144 2.17 0.97 -16.51
C HIS A 144 2.73 1.06 -15.08
N GLY A 145 1.80 0.98 -14.11
CA GLY A 145 1.98 0.16 -12.90
C GLY A 145 2.10 -1.35 -13.22
N HIS A 146 2.73 -1.70 -14.34
CA HIS A 146 3.11 -3.06 -14.67
C HIS A 146 4.61 -3.15 -14.49
N ARG A 147 5.04 -4.24 -13.86
CA ARG A 147 6.43 -4.67 -13.70
C ARG A 147 7.28 -4.17 -14.86
N ASN A 148 8.13 -3.18 -14.58
CA ASN A 148 8.96 -2.60 -15.62
C ASN A 148 9.95 -3.68 -16.09
N HIS A 149 9.73 -4.20 -17.29
CA HIS A 149 10.76 -4.93 -18.05
C HIS A 149 11.69 -3.88 -18.65
N ASP A 150 12.43 -3.16 -17.79
CA ASP A 150 13.49 -2.27 -18.24
C ASP A 150 14.83 -2.97 -18.01
N ARG A 151 15.29 -3.62 -19.07
CA ARG A 151 16.65 -4.10 -19.25
C ARG A 151 17.54 -2.91 -19.60
N ASP A 152 17.76 -2.01 -18.66
CA ASP A 152 19.04 -1.34 -18.44
C ASP A 152 18.91 -0.44 -17.20
N HIS A 153 19.86 -0.59 -16.27
CA HIS A 153 19.91 0.07 -14.94
C HIS A 153 19.06 -0.49 -13.80
N GLY A 154 18.84 -1.80 -13.71
CA GLY A 154 18.84 -2.61 -12.46
C GLY A 154 18.15 -2.11 -11.17
N ARG A 155 17.25 -1.13 -11.19
CA ARG A 155 16.52 -0.61 -10.03
C ARG A 155 15.03 -0.81 -10.27
N SER A 156 14.57 -1.99 -9.90
CA SER A 156 13.15 -2.32 -9.91
C SER A 156 12.42 -1.53 -8.82
N HIS A 157 11.33 -0.87 -9.20
CA HIS A 157 10.34 -0.36 -8.26
C HIS A 157 9.55 -1.56 -7.74
N ASP A 158 10.06 -2.19 -6.68
CA ASP A 158 9.60 -3.51 -6.23
C ASP A 158 8.22 -3.52 -5.57
N ILE A 159 7.67 -2.34 -5.24
CA ILE A 159 6.37 -2.22 -4.59
C ILE A 159 5.52 -1.09 -5.18
N GLU A 160 4.20 -1.26 -5.10
CA GLU A 160 3.22 -0.20 -5.30
C GLU A 160 2.79 0.37 -3.94
N VAL A 161 2.78 1.70 -3.78
CA VAL A 161 2.22 2.38 -2.61
C VAL A 161 1.00 3.19 -3.05
N ASN A 162 -0.17 2.84 -2.51
CA ASN A 162 -1.46 3.50 -2.83
C ASN A 162 -1.88 4.52 -1.78
N LEU A 163 -1.19 4.62 -0.65
CA LEU A 163 -1.40 5.68 0.33
C LEU A 163 -0.95 7.03 -0.25
N ARG A 164 -1.71 8.07 0.07
CA ARG A 164 -1.49 9.44 -0.40
C ARG A 164 -1.54 10.40 0.79
N TYR A 165 -2.26 11.51 0.69
CA TYR A 165 -2.57 12.32 1.87
C TYR A 165 -3.23 11.45 2.96
N PRO A 166 -3.13 11.83 4.25
CA PRO A 166 -3.81 11.10 5.32
C PRO A 166 -5.29 10.87 4.98
N GLY A 167 -5.72 9.60 5.00
CA GLY A 167 -7.07 9.18 4.63
C GLY A 167 -7.34 9.01 3.11
N GLN A 168 -6.34 9.24 2.24
CA GLN A 168 -6.47 9.04 0.80
C GLN A 168 -5.81 7.75 0.31
N TYR A 169 -6.51 7.08 -0.61
CA TYR A 169 -6.07 5.85 -1.25
C TYR A 169 -6.24 5.94 -2.77
N TYR A 170 -5.15 5.76 -3.53
CA TYR A 170 -5.20 5.65 -4.99
C TYR A 170 -5.85 4.34 -5.43
N ASP A 171 -6.90 4.45 -6.24
CA ASP A 171 -7.64 3.32 -6.75
C ASP A 171 -7.39 3.16 -8.26
N ALA A 172 -6.62 2.13 -8.62
CA ALA A 172 -6.19 1.91 -10.00
C ALA A 172 -7.35 1.64 -10.96
N GLU A 173 -8.47 1.09 -10.48
CA GLU A 173 -9.63 0.80 -11.30
C GLU A 173 -10.38 2.06 -11.74
N THR A 174 -10.29 3.13 -10.96
CA THR A 174 -10.88 4.44 -11.28
C THR A 174 -9.88 5.47 -11.78
N GLY A 175 -8.59 5.29 -11.45
CA GLY A 175 -7.57 6.33 -11.61
C GLY A 175 -7.74 7.51 -10.63
N LEU A 176 -8.60 7.38 -9.62
CA LEU A 176 -8.95 8.45 -8.68
C LEU A 176 -8.42 8.17 -7.28
N PHE A 177 -8.44 9.20 -6.45
CA PHE A 177 -8.06 9.13 -5.04
C PHE A 177 -9.31 9.04 -4.17
N TYR A 178 -9.57 7.87 -3.62
CA TYR A 178 -10.63 7.69 -2.65
C TYR A 178 -10.29 8.44 -1.35
N ASN A 179 -11.17 9.35 -0.90
CA ASN A 179 -10.94 10.24 0.24
C ASN A 179 -11.99 10.13 1.37
N TRP A 180 -12.37 8.90 1.74
CA TRP A 180 -13.43 8.59 2.73
C TRP A 180 -14.84 8.99 2.24
N ASN A 181 -15.03 10.23 1.78
CA ASN A 181 -16.35 10.78 1.45
C ASN A 181 -16.63 10.92 -0.05
N ARG A 182 -15.61 10.91 -0.92
CA ARG A 182 -15.71 11.14 -2.38
C ARG A 182 -14.58 10.43 -3.14
N TYR A 183 -14.74 10.37 -4.45
CA TYR A 183 -13.68 10.11 -5.43
C TYR A 183 -13.36 11.42 -6.16
#